data_AF-W8W0D4-F1
#
_entry.id   AF-W8W0D4-F1
#
_cell.length_a   1.000
_cell.length_b   1.000
_cell.length_c   1.000
_cell.angle_alpha   90.00
_cell.angle_beta   90.00
_cell.angle_gamma   90.00
#
_symmetry.space_group_name_H-M   'P 1'
#
loop_
_entity.id
_entity.type
_entity.pdbx_description
1 polymer ?
#
loop_
_entity_poly.entity_id
_entity_poly.type
_entity_poly.pdbx_seq_one_letter_code
_entity_poly.pdbx_strand_id
1 'polypeptide(L)'
;MAPIIARITVNGKRSNISLQRKVDVARWSKSRSKATGSSQESIKLNRFLDQFQINIYETFDKLVKEKAHISPQSIKSRYLGQDSQEYSLLDLVEYHNEKMIISLK
;
A
#
# COMPACT_ATOMS: atom_id res chain seq x y z
N MET A 1 -18.98 14.69 1.30
CA MET A 1 -17.74 14.16 0.65
C MET A 1 -16.87 13.52 1.72
N ALA A 2 -16.24 12.38 1.43
CA ALA A 2 -15.36 11.66 2.36
C ALA A 2 -13.94 11.50 1.77
N PRO A 3 -12.88 11.51 2.60
CA PRO A 3 -11.51 11.27 2.13
C PRO A 3 -11.30 9.81 1.71
N ILE A 4 -10.41 9.60 0.74
CA ILE A 4 -10.02 8.26 0.29
C ILE A 4 -8.68 7.88 0.95
N ILE A 5 -8.66 6.71 1.56
CA ILE A 5 -7.50 6.13 2.22
C ILE A 5 -7.24 4.76 1.60
N ALA A 6 -6.01 4.54 1.15
CA ALA A 6 -5.53 3.22 0.73
C ALA A 6 -4.97 2.48 1.94
N ARG A 7 -5.28 1.18 2.04
CA ARG A 7 -4.76 0.28 3.07
C ARG A 7 -3.86 -0.76 2.42
N ILE A 8 -2.63 -0.85 2.91
CA ILE A 8 -1.65 -1.86 2.52
C ILE A 8 -1.62 -2.90 3.64
N THR A 9 -1.74 -4.18 3.29
CA THR A 9 -1.66 -5.29 4.24
C THR A 9 -0.65 -6.29 3.72
N VAL A 10 0.35 -6.63 4.54
CA VAL A 10 1.38 -7.64 4.24
C VAL A 10 1.68 -8.37 5.54
N ASN A 11 1.72 -9.70 5.50
CA ASN A 11 2.01 -10.58 6.66
C ASN A 11 1.20 -10.22 7.92
N GLY A 12 -0.09 -9.91 7.77
CA GLY A 12 -0.97 -9.55 8.89
C GLY A 12 -0.78 -8.13 9.47
N LYS A 13 0.34 -7.47 9.18
CA LYS A 13 0.59 -6.06 9.51
C LYS A 13 -0.10 -5.13 8.49
N ARG A 14 -0.44 -3.90 8.90
CA ARG A 14 -1.19 -2.93 8.06
C ARG A 14 -0.59 -1.52 8.13
N SER A 15 -0.63 -0.80 7.01
CA SER A 15 -0.35 0.65 6.96
C SER A 15 -1.37 1.35 6.05
N ASN A 16 -1.65 2.62 6.34
CA ASN A 16 -2.59 3.44 5.60
C ASN A 16 -1.88 4.61 4.90
N ILE A 17 -2.33 4.93 3.69
CA ILE A 17 -1.88 6.07 2.89
C ILE A 17 -3.09 6.94 2.57
N SER A 18 -3.06 8.20 2.98
CA SER A 18 -4.06 9.18 2.55
C SER A 18 -3.79 9.54 1.09
N LEU A 19 -4.79 9.40 0.23
CA LEU A 19 -4.64 9.69 -1.20
C LEU A 19 -4.86 11.18 -1.52
N GLN A 20 -5.12 12.02 -0.52
CA GLN A 20 -5.43 13.45 -0.68
C GLN A 20 -6.52 13.70 -1.74
N ARG A 21 -7.51 12.80 -1.80
CA ARG A 21 -8.68 12.89 -2.67
C ARG A 21 -9.93 12.66 -1.83
N LYS A 22 -11.03 13.24 -2.28
CA LYS A 22 -12.36 13.05 -1.67
C LYS A 22 -13.32 12.54 -2.73
N VAL A 23 -14.28 11.75 -2.29
CA VAL A 23 -15.36 11.24 -3.14
C VAL A 23 -16.71 11.48 -2.45
N ASP A 24 -17.75 11.63 -3.25
CA ASP A 24 -19.11 11.55 -2.73
C ASP A 24 -19.41 10.10 -2.33
N VAL A 25 -19.86 9.90 -1.10
CA VAL A 25 -20.15 8.57 -0.54
C VAL A 25 -21.26 7.90 -1.33
N ALA A 26 -22.24 8.67 -1.83
CA ALA A 26 -23.31 8.15 -2.69
C ALA A 26 -22.79 7.62 -4.03
N ARG A 27 -21.64 8.15 -4.50
CA ARG A 27 -20.98 7.74 -5.75
C ARG A 27 -19.81 6.79 -5.52
N TRP A 28 -19.68 6.15 -4.36
CA TRP A 28 -18.60 5.20 -4.09
C TRP A 28 -19.11 3.76 -4.07
N SER A 29 -18.49 2.90 -4.87
CA SER A 29 -18.73 1.46 -4.84
C SER A 29 -17.73 0.79 -3.92
N LYS A 30 -18.18 0.36 -2.73
CA LYS A 30 -17.34 -0.36 -1.77
C LYS A 30 -16.74 -1.65 -2.35
N SER A 31 -17.53 -2.41 -3.11
CA SER A 31 -17.09 -3.66 -3.73
C SER A 31 -16.00 -3.46 -4.78
N ARG A 32 -16.11 -2.39 -5.59
CA ARG A 32 -15.12 -2.08 -6.63
C ARG A 32 -13.96 -1.23 -6.14
N SER A 33 -14.05 -0.68 -4.92
CA SER A 33 -13.16 0.37 -4.42
C SER A 33 -12.95 1.51 -5.44
N LYS A 34 -14.04 1.90 -6.10
CA LYS A 34 -14.05 2.87 -7.21
C LYS A 34 -15.27 3.78 -7.14
N ALA A 35 -15.16 4.95 -7.75
CA ALA A 35 -16.29 5.84 -7.99
C ALA A 35 -17.25 5.26 -9.04
N THR A 36 -18.54 5.51 -8.87
CA THR A 36 -19.62 5.11 -9.76
C THR A 36 -20.04 6.25 -10.69
N GLY A 37 -20.78 5.91 -11.74
CA GLY A 37 -21.21 6.84 -12.77
C GLY A 37 -20.17 7.09 -13.86
N SER A 38 -20.59 7.83 -14.89
CA SER A 38 -19.82 8.13 -16.11
C SER A 38 -19.29 9.58 -16.17
N SER A 39 -19.37 10.32 -15.06
CA SER A 39 -18.87 11.70 -15.03
C SER A 39 -17.36 11.74 -15.21
N GLN A 40 -16.84 12.84 -15.78
CA GLN A 40 -15.40 12.99 -16.00
C GLN A 40 -14.61 12.89 -14.68
N GLU A 41 -15.16 13.37 -13.57
CA GLU A 41 -14.56 13.28 -12.24
C GLU A 41 -14.44 11.83 -11.79
N SER A 42 -15.50 11.01 -11.96
CA SER A 42 -15.48 9.59 -11.63
C SER A 42 -14.43 8.84 -12.46
N ILE A 43 -14.34 9.14 -13.76
CA ILE A 43 -13.34 8.52 -14.67
C ILE A 43 -11.92 8.91 -14.25
N LYS A 44 -11.66 10.21 -14.02
CA LYS A 44 -10.35 10.72 -13.58
C LYS A 44 -9.94 10.11 -12.24
N LEU A 45 -10.87 10.04 -11.28
CA LEU A 45 -10.61 9.44 -9.98
C LEU A 45 -10.29 7.95 -10.11
N ASN A 46 -11.07 7.19 -10.88
CA ASN A 46 -10.83 5.76 -11.07
C ASN A 46 -9.47 5.49 -11.75
N ARG A 47 -9.10 6.27 -12.76
CA ARG A 47 -7.77 6.17 -13.40
C ARG A 47 -6.65 6.43 -12.41
N PHE A 48 -6.81 7.42 -11.53
CA PHE A 48 -5.85 7.69 -10.47
C PHE A 48 -5.72 6.52 -9.48
N LEU A 49 -6.85 5.92 -9.07
CA LEU A 49 -6.83 4.76 -8.17
C LEU A 49 -6.15 3.55 -8.81
N ASP A 50 -6.39 3.32 -10.10
CA ASP A 50 -5.73 2.26 -10.86
C ASP A 50 -4.21 2.48 -10.94
N GLN A 51 -3.78 3.70 -11.27
CA GLN A 51 -2.36 4.04 -11.30
C GLN A 51 -1.71 3.93 -9.92
N PHE A 52 -2.40 4.37 -8.86
CA PHE A 52 -1.92 4.23 -7.49
C PHE A 52 -1.68 2.75 -7.14
N GLN A 53 -2.62 1.88 -7.49
CA GLN A 53 -2.51 0.45 -7.23
C GLN A 53 -1.32 -0.17 -7.99
N ILE A 54 -1.14 0.17 -9.28
CA ILE A 54 0.00 -0.27 -10.08
C ILE A 54 1.32 0.16 -9.40
N ASN A 55 1.44 1.42 -9.02
CA ASN A 55 2.67 1.94 -8.40
C ASN A 55 3.01 1.24 -7.07
N ILE A 56 2.00 0.86 -6.28
CA ILE A 56 2.21 0.10 -5.04
C ILE A 56 2.74 -1.31 -5.34
N TYR A 57 2.20 -2.00 -6.36
CA TYR A 57 2.73 -3.30 -6.76
C TYR A 57 4.15 -3.20 -7.31
N GLU A 58 4.44 -2.22 -8.16
CA GLU A 58 5.81 -1.98 -8.65
C GLU A 58 6.78 -1.67 -7.51
N THR A 59 6.32 -0.94 -6.49
CA THR A 59 7.12 -0.65 -5.28
C THR A 59 7.43 -1.92 -4.51
N PHE A 60 6.43 -2.79 -4.33
CA PHE A 60 6.62 -4.10 -3.72
C PHE A 60 7.62 -4.96 -4.51
N ASP A 61 7.47 -5.04 -5.83
CA ASP A 61 8.35 -5.83 -6.70
C ASP A 61 9.81 -5.34 -6.64
N LYS A 62 10.02 -4.02 -6.56
CA LYS A 62 11.36 -3.44 -6.37
C LYS A 62 11.97 -3.89 -5.04
N LEU A 63 11.23 -3.79 -3.94
CA LEU A 63 11.69 -4.24 -2.61
C LEU A 63 12.02 -5.75 -2.60
N VAL A 64 11.22 -6.57 -3.29
CA VAL A 64 11.50 -8.02 -3.47
C VAL A 64 12.80 -8.23 -4.23
N LYS A 65 13.00 -7.56 -5.36
CA LYS A 65 14.21 -7.68 -6.20
C LYS A 65 15.48 -7.24 -5.46
N GLU A 66 15.37 -6.18 -4.66
CA GLU A 66 16.45 -5.66 -3.82
C GLU A 66 16.74 -6.55 -2.60
N LYS A 67 15.93 -7.60 -2.36
CA LYS A 67 15.96 -8.43 -1.14
C LYS A 67 15.85 -7.58 0.13
N ALA A 68 15.14 -6.46 0.04
CA ALA A 68 14.92 -5.52 1.12
C ALA A 68 13.88 -6.07 2.12
N HIS A 69 13.80 -5.48 3.32
CA HIS A 69 12.77 -5.87 4.29
C HIS A 69 11.38 -5.40 3.81
N ILE A 70 10.45 -6.35 3.71
CA ILE A 70 9.10 -6.10 3.20
C ILE A 70 8.14 -5.99 4.38
N SER A 71 7.65 -4.77 4.60
CA SER A 71 6.56 -4.47 5.51
C SER A 71 5.61 -3.45 4.87
N PRO A 72 4.37 -3.33 5.36
CA PRO A 72 3.46 -2.28 4.89
C PRO A 72 4.04 -0.87 5.05
N GLN A 73 4.91 -0.67 6.04
CA GLN A 73 5.59 0.59 6.28
C GLN A 73 6.74 0.80 5.29
N SER A 74 7.55 -0.22 4.98
CA SER A 74 8.63 -0.07 3.99
C SER A 74 8.08 0.19 2.58
N ILE A 75 6.98 -0.46 2.20
CA ILE A 75 6.27 -0.17 0.94
C ILE A 75 5.77 1.29 0.91
N LYS A 76 5.15 1.74 2.01
CA LYS A 76 4.67 3.12 2.13
C LYS A 76 5.82 4.13 2.05
N SER A 77 6.90 3.92 2.80
CA SER A 77 8.07 4.80 2.80
C SER A 77 8.71 4.85 1.42
N ARG A 78 8.92 3.71 0.76
CA ARG A 78 9.46 3.65 -0.60
C ARG A 78 8.58 4.35 -1.62
N TYR A 79 7.26 4.14 -1.56
CA TYR A 79 6.31 4.83 -2.45
C TYR A 79 6.34 6.35 -2.26
N LEU A 80 6.52 6.82 -1.02
CA LEU A 80 6.61 8.25 -0.69
C LEU A 80 8.01 8.85 -0.91
N GLY A 81 9.00 8.06 -1.34
CA GLY A 81 10.39 8.49 -1.48
C GLY A 81 11.09 8.77 -0.13
N GLN A 82 10.57 8.19 0.95
CA GLN A 82 11.04 8.35 2.33
C GLN A 82 11.85 7.12 2.80
N ASP A 83 12.38 6.32 1.87
CA ASP A 83 13.16 5.12 2.22
C ASP A 83 14.61 5.41 2.62
N SER A 84 14.98 6.68 2.77
CA SER A 84 16.28 7.09 3.31
C SER A 84 16.33 6.89 4.82
N GLN A 85 16.25 5.65 5.29
CA GLN A 85 16.63 5.25 6.66
C GLN A 85 17.06 3.78 6.69
N GLU A 86 18.30 3.59 7.11
CA GLU A 86 18.95 2.30 7.41
C GLU A 86 18.02 1.38 8.20
N TYR A 87 17.85 0.14 7.76
CA TYR A 87 17.16 -0.88 8.55
C TYR A 87 17.85 -1.01 9.90
N SER A 88 17.12 -0.81 11.00
CA SER A 88 17.71 -1.03 12.31
C SER A 88 17.86 -2.54 12.55
N LEU A 89 18.85 -2.93 13.35
CA LEU A 89 19.06 -4.34 13.75
C LEU A 89 17.77 -5.01 14.27
N LEU A 90 16.84 -4.24 14.82
CA LEU A 90 15.56 -4.74 15.32
C LEU A 90 14.67 -5.27 14.18
N ASP A 91 14.66 -4.60 13.03
CA ASP A 91 13.86 -4.98 11.85
C ASP A 91 14.39 -6.28 11.21
N LEU A 92 15.72 -6.48 11.28
CA LEU A 92 16.38 -7.72 10.83
C LEU A 92 16.13 -8.90 11.77
N VAL A 93 16.07 -8.65 13.07
CA VAL A 93 15.77 -9.67 14.09
C VAL A 93 14.29 -10.09 14.00
N GLU A 94 13.35 -9.17 13.82
CA GLU A 94 11.94 -9.52 13.61
C GLU A 94 11.74 -10.37 12.35
N TYR A 95 12.43 -10.04 11.24
CA TYR A 95 12.35 -10.83 10.00
C TYR A 95 12.85 -12.27 10.17
N HIS A 96 13.94 -12.49 10.91
CA HIS A 96 14.44 -13.83 11.20
C HIS A 96 13.51 -14.59 12.15
N ASN A 97 12.93 -13.90 13.14
CA ASN A 97 11.99 -14.51 14.06
C ASN A 97 10.68 -14.93 13.38
N GLU A 98 10.14 -14.12 12.46
CA GLU A 98 8.95 -14.47 11.68
C GLU A 98 9.22 -15.63 10.69
N LYS A 99 10.45 -15.74 10.14
CA LYS A 99 10.82 -16.86 9.25
C LYS A 99 11.20 -18.16 9.97
N MET A 100 11.74 -18.12 11.19
CA MET A 100 12.07 -19.34 11.94
C MET A 100 10.84 -20.08 12.48
N ILE A 101 9.72 -19.40 12.70
CA ILE A 101 8.48 -20.04 13.17
C ILE A 101 7.88 -21.01 12.12
N ILE A 102 8.25 -20.86 10.83
CA ILE A 102 7.70 -21.68 9.74
C ILE A 102 8.48 -23.00 9.52
N SER A 103 9.67 -23.18 10.11
CA SER A 103 10.47 -24.41 9.90
C SER A 103 10.44 -25.44 11.05
N LEU A 104 9.49 -25.35 11.99
CA LEU A 104 9.36 -26.31 13.10
C LEU A 104 8.02 -27.07 13.09
N LYS A 105 7.65 -27.66 11.96
CA LYS A 105 6.68 -28.76 11.91
C LYS A 105 7.18 -29.89 11.03
#